data_AF-A0A3D2QTG7-F1
#
_entry.id   AF-A0A3D2QTG7-F1
#
_cell.length_a   1.000
_cell.length_b   1.000
_cell.length_c   1.000
_cell.angle_alpha   90.00
_cell.angle_beta   90.00
_cell.angle_gamma   90.00
#
_symmetry.space_group_name_H-M   'P 1'
#
loop_
_entity.id
_entity.type
_entity.pdbx_description
1 polymer ?
#
loop_
_entity_poly.entity_id
_entity_poly.type
_entity_poly.pdbx_seq_one_letter_code
_entity_poly.pdbx_strand_id
1 'polypeptide(L)' 'MKILAIGAHPDDVEICCFGTLARCVERGDSVVVCSVTNGNQGHFGIGPNSCV' A
#
# COMPACT_ATOMS: atom_id res chain seq x y z
N MET A 1 -18.97 7.80 -4.92
CA MET A 1 -18.42 6.86 -5.93
C MET A 1 -17.85 5.64 -5.22
N LYS A 2 -17.66 4.52 -5.94
CA LYS A 2 -16.94 3.35 -5.43
C LYS A 2 -15.59 3.28 -6.13
N ILE A 3 -14.51 3.23 -5.35
CA ILE A 3 -13.14 3.28 -5.84
C ILE A 3 -12.40 2.04 -5.32
N LEU A 4 -11.76 1.30 -6.22
CA LEU A 4 -10.87 0.19 -5.90
C LEU A 4 -9.45 0.58 -6.30
N ALA A 5 -8.56 0.72 -5.32
CA ALA A 5 -7.14 0.95 -5.56
C ALA A 5 -6.39 -0.38 -5.48
N ILE A 6 -5.56 -0.69 -6.48
CA ILE A 6 -4.86 -1.97 -6.59
C ILE A 6 -3.35 -1.69 -6.57
N GLY A 7 -2.64 -2.34 -5.64
CA GLY A 7 -1.18 -2.36 -5.55
C GLY A 7 -0.64 -3.79 -5.64
N ALA A 8 0.60 -3.95 -6.10
CA ALA A 8 1.25 -5.25 -6.15
C ALA A 8 1.68 -5.70 -4.75
N HIS A 9 2.22 -4.79 -3.95
CA HIS A 9 2.72 -5.02 -2.60
C HIS A 9 1.95 -4.21 -1.54
N PRO A 10 2.06 -4.59 -0.26
CA PRO A 10 1.49 -3.82 0.84
C PRO A 10 2.37 -2.60 1.14
N ASP A 11 2.09 -1.47 0.51
CA ASP A 11 2.75 -0.14 0.65
C ASP A 11 2.63 0.67 -0.65
N ASP A 12 2.52 0.00 -1.79
CA ASP A 12 2.45 0.62 -3.12
C ASP A 12 1.39 1.74 -3.15
N VAL A 13 0.19 1.46 -2.67
CA VAL A 13 -0.95 2.38 -2.74
C VAL A 13 -0.76 3.55 -1.76
N GLU A 14 -0.22 3.27 -0.59
CA GLU A 14 0.12 4.24 0.44
C GLU A 14 1.14 5.27 -0.07
N ILE A 15 2.22 4.80 -0.70
CA ILE A 15 3.29 5.64 -1.24
C ILE A 15 2.81 6.42 -2.46
N CYS A 16 2.05 5.78 -3.35
CA CYS A 16 1.75 6.36 -4.65
C CYS A 16 0.53 7.28 -4.65
N CYS A 17 -0.51 6.99 -3.86
CA CYS A 17 -1.79 7.69 -4.06
C CYS A 17 -2.71 7.80 -2.84
N PHE A 18 -2.29 7.45 -1.61
CA PHE A 18 -3.15 7.62 -0.44
C PHE A 18 -3.58 9.06 -0.19
N GLY A 19 -2.76 10.06 -0.51
CA GLY A 19 -3.17 11.46 -0.42
C GLY A 19 -4.39 11.77 -1.30
N THR A 20 -4.48 11.17 -2.49
CA THR A 20 -5.65 11.31 -3.36
C THR A 20 -6.84 10.51 -2.84
N LEU A 21 -6.62 9.28 -2.39
CA LEU A 21 -7.68 8.43 -1.83
C LEU A 21 -8.28 9.04 -0.56
N ALA A 22 -7.48 9.68 0.28
CA ALA A 22 -7.93 10.41 1.46
C ALA A 22 -8.93 11.50 1.09
N ARG A 23 -8.63 12.30 0.06
CA ARG A 23 -9.59 13.32 -0.45
C ARG A 23 -10.87 12.70 -1.00
N CYS A 24 -10.81 11.50 -1.60
CA CYS A 24 -12.00 10.79 -2.03
C CYS A 24 -12.85 10.35 -0.83
N VAL A 25 -12.22 9.84 0.23
CA VAL A 25 -12.91 9.50 1.48
C VAL A 25 -13.56 10.74 2.11
N GLU A 26 -12.84 11.87 2.19
CA GLU A 26 -13.36 13.15 2.70
C GLU A 26 -14.57 13.66 1.90
N ARG A 27 -14.58 13.42 0.59
CA ARG A 27 -15.73 13.72 -0.29
C ARG A 27 -16.93 12.80 -0.05
N GLY A 28 -16.77 11.72 0.71
CA GLY A 28 -17.80 10.71 0.99
C GLY A 28 -17.79 9.52 0.02
N ASP A 29 -16.69 9.29 -0.71
CA ASP A 29 -16.56 8.11 -1.56
C ASP A 29 -16.22 6.84 -0.75
N SER A 30 -16.73 5.70 -1.23
CA SER A 30 -16.34 4.40 -0.69
C SER A 30 -15.07 3.93 -1.39
N VAL A 31 -13.99 3.78 -0.62
CA VAL A 31 -12.67 3.38 -1.10
C VAL A 31 -12.30 2.03 -0.52
N VAL A 32 -11.83 1.12 -1.37
CA VAL A 32 -11.25 -0.18 -0.99
C VAL A 32 -9.84 -0.26 -1.57
N VAL A 33 -8.90 -0.77 -0.77
CA VAL A 33 -7.52 -1.01 -1.20
C VAL A 33 -7.31 -2.52 -1.29
N CYS A 34 -6.73 -2.97 -2.41
CA CYS A 34 -6.39 -4.36 -2.65
C CYS A 34 -4.89 -4.46 -2.92
N SER A 35 -4.19 -5.18 -2.05
CA SER A 35 -2.83 -5.63 -2.32
C SER A 35 -2.89 -7.03 -2.93
N VAL A 36 -2.25 -7.21 -4.09
CA VAL A 36 -2.28 -8.47 -4.84
C VAL A 36 -1.36 -9.53 -4.21
N THR A 37 -0.31 -9.10 -3.52
CA THR A 37 0.64 -9.98 -2.83
C THR A 37 0.81 -9.57 -1.37
N ASN A 38 1.43 -10.44 -0.57
CA ASN A 38 1.74 -10.13 0.83
C ASN A 38 3.12 -9.46 1.03
N GLY A 39 3.86 -9.18 -0.05
CA GLY A 39 5.15 -8.48 -0.01
C GLY A 39 6.30 -9.23 0.68
N ASN A 40 6.18 -10.54 0.96
CA ASN A 40 7.14 -11.25 1.80
C ASN A 40 8.54 -11.50 1.19
N GLN A 41 8.78 -11.09 -0.06
CA GLN A 41 10.07 -11.22 -0.76
C GLN A 41 10.83 -9.89 -0.92
N GLY A 42 10.26 -8.76 -0.47
CA GLY A 42 10.85 -7.44 -0.64
C GLY A 42 11.82 -7.01 0.47
N HIS A 43 11.98 -7.81 1.53
CA HIS A 43 12.84 -7.46 2.67
C HIS A 43 14.32 -7.52 2.25
N PHE A 44 15.05 -6.42 2.46
CA PHE A 44 16.51 -6.49 2.51
C PHE A 44 16.87 -7.39 3.68
N GLY A 45 17.32 -8.62 3.41
CA GLY A 45 17.66 -9.57 4.45
C GLY A 45 18.64 -8.95 5.43
N ILE A 46 18.17 -8.52 6.60
CA ILE A 46 19.05 -8.28 7.73
C ILE A 46 19.36 -9.68 8.26
N GLY A 47 20.40 -10.30 7.71
CA GLY A 47 20.94 -11.50 8.31
C GLY A 47 21.29 -11.22 9.77
N PRO A 48 21.31 -12.21 10.66
CA PRO A 48 21.60 -12.00 12.08
C PRO A 48 22.93 -11.25 12.36
N ASN A 49 23.79 -11.09 11.36
CA ASN A 49 25.09 -10.41 11.43
C ASN A 49 25.19 -9.08 10.65
N SER A 50 24.10 -8.55 10.08
CA SER A 50 24.18 -7.32 9.26
C SER A 50 23.77 -6.04 10.00
N CYS A 51 23.60 -6.09 11.31
CA CYS A 51 23.68 -4.90 12.16
C CYS A 51 25.16 -4.66 12.50
N VAL A 52 25.84 -3.88 11.65
CA VAL A 52 27.12 -3.20 11.99
C VAL A 52 26.85 -1.73 12.22
#